data_AF-A0A419HBL6-F1
#
_entry.id   AF-A0A419HBL6-F1
#
_cell.length_a   1.000
_cell.length_b   1.000
_cell.length_c   1.000
_cell.angle_alpha   90.00
_cell.angle_beta   90.00
_cell.angle_gamma   90.00
#
_symmetry.space_group_name_H-M   'P 1'
#
loop_
_entity.id
_entity.type
_entity.pdbx_description
1 polymer ?
#
loop_
_entity_poly.entity_id
_entity_poly.type
_entity_poly.pdbx_seq_one_letter_code
_entity_poly.pdbx_strand_id
1 'polypeptide(L)'
;MTERKPRKDATRNRDVVFAAADALFANDSGAEEVTMADIAAAAGVGKGTLFRAFGDRTGLIRALYAARLEPLNSAVETGDPPLGPGTPPRERISALLDAMLCFKLDNRHLALALEQGSANSPYGTANYEDWHLLIRELLGDRPAADFTAHALLAAVRADLVEYLTDVRGLSRAELREQLSAFADSVL
;
A
#
# COMPACT_ATOMS: atom_id res chain seq x y z
N MET A 1 29.71 -20.03 21.63
CA MET A 1 28.24 -20.20 21.60
C MET A 1 27.64 -18.96 22.22
N THR A 2 27.05 -18.08 21.43
CA THR A 2 26.31 -16.93 21.95
C THR A 2 24.92 -16.98 21.35
N GLU A 3 23.95 -17.10 22.24
CA GLU A 3 22.59 -17.55 21.99
C GLU A 3 21.83 -16.69 20.99
N ARG A 4 21.30 -17.35 19.96
CA ARG A 4 20.18 -16.88 19.15
C ARG A 4 18.91 -17.00 20.01
N LYS A 5 18.43 -15.90 20.58
CA LYS A 5 17.05 -15.80 21.13
C LYS A 5 16.37 -14.50 20.63
N PRO A 6 15.11 -14.56 20.11
CA PRO A 6 14.85 -15.11 18.77
C PRO A 6 13.60 -14.50 18.09
N ARG A 7 13.69 -13.66 17.06
CA ARG A 7 12.55 -13.22 16.20
C ARG A 7 11.42 -12.44 16.89
N LYS A 8 10.84 -12.89 18.01
CA LYS A 8 9.79 -12.24 18.79
C LYS A 8 10.19 -10.86 19.30
N ASP A 9 11.43 -10.70 19.78
CA ASP A 9 11.96 -9.39 20.18
C ASP A 9 12.22 -8.49 18.97
N ALA A 10 12.63 -9.08 17.83
CA ALA A 10 12.79 -8.33 16.58
C ALA A 10 11.44 -7.87 16.01
N THR A 11 10.40 -8.70 16.09
CA THR A 11 9.02 -8.35 15.70
C THR A 11 8.47 -7.26 16.60
N ARG A 12 8.59 -7.41 17.94
CA ARG A 12 8.14 -6.39 18.89
C ARG A 12 8.86 -5.05 18.69
N ASN A 13 10.16 -5.09 18.44
CA ASN A 13 10.91 -3.86 18.10
C ASN A 13 10.45 -3.25 16.78
N ARG A 14 10.04 -4.06 15.81
CA ARG A 14 9.48 -3.58 14.54
C ARG A 14 8.14 -2.88 14.75
N ASP A 15 7.26 -3.46 15.56
CA ASP A 15 5.93 -2.90 15.84
C ASP A 15 6.02 -1.55 16.56
N VAL A 16 6.94 -1.42 17.53
CA VAL A 16 7.19 -0.14 18.23
C VAL A 16 7.73 0.92 17.28
N VAL A 17 8.64 0.55 16.37
CA VAL A 17 9.15 1.47 15.34
C VAL A 17 8.04 1.91 14.40
N PHE A 18 7.18 1.00 13.95
CA PHE A 18 6.06 1.30 13.07
C PHE A 18 5.07 2.25 13.73
N ALA A 19 4.66 1.97 14.97
CA ALA A 19 3.77 2.85 15.72
C ALA A 19 4.36 4.27 15.90
N ALA A 20 5.66 4.37 16.17
CA ALA A 20 6.34 5.65 16.29
C ALA A 20 6.42 6.40 14.95
N ALA A 21 6.70 5.69 13.86
CA ALA A 21 6.73 6.27 12.52
C ALA A 21 5.35 6.79 12.11
N ASP A 22 4.27 6.02 12.34
CA ASP A 22 2.90 6.44 12.06
C ASP A 22 2.52 7.71 12.83
N ALA A 23 2.83 7.76 14.13
CA ALA A 23 2.54 8.91 14.96
C ALA A 23 3.28 10.17 14.49
N LEU A 24 4.53 10.01 14.02
CA LEU A 24 5.31 11.13 13.49
C LEU A 24 4.82 11.57 12.11
N PHE A 25 4.49 10.64 11.22
CA PHE A 25 3.98 10.98 9.88
C PHE A 25 2.56 11.57 9.90
N ALA A 26 1.77 11.26 10.92
CA ALA A 26 0.43 11.82 11.10
C ALA A 26 0.43 13.26 11.63
N ASN A 27 1.56 13.78 12.13
CA ASN A 27 1.65 15.17 12.58
C ASN A 27 1.80 16.14 11.40
N ASP A 28 1.10 17.27 11.46
CA ASP A 28 0.97 18.27 10.40
C ASP A 28 2.29 18.92 9.91
N SER A 29 3.42 18.67 10.58
CA SER A 29 4.75 19.17 10.18
C SER A 29 5.27 18.60 8.86
N GLY A 30 4.49 17.75 8.18
CA GLY A 30 4.86 17.15 6.91
C GLY A 30 5.70 15.90 7.12
N ALA A 31 5.23 14.77 6.57
CA ALA A 31 5.96 13.51 6.64
C ALA A 31 7.40 13.63 6.12
N GLU A 32 7.67 14.56 5.20
CA GLU A 32 8.99 14.85 4.62
C GLU A 32 10.04 15.31 5.64
N GLU A 33 9.64 16.00 6.71
CA GLU A 33 10.57 16.51 7.73
C GLU A 33 10.99 15.43 8.74
N VAL A 34 10.24 14.32 8.83
CA VAL A 34 10.48 13.24 9.78
C VAL A 34 11.75 12.47 9.39
N THR A 35 12.77 12.54 10.26
CA THR A 35 14.05 11.84 10.04
C THR A 35 14.09 10.46 10.71
N MET A 36 15.05 9.63 10.27
CA MET A 36 15.37 8.37 10.95
C MET A 36 15.78 8.57 12.42
N ALA A 37 16.33 9.74 12.77
CA ALA A 37 16.71 10.04 14.14
C ALA A 37 15.48 10.29 15.03
N ASP A 38 14.47 10.98 14.49
CA ASP A 38 13.21 11.28 15.20
C ASP A 38 12.43 9.99 15.45
N ILE A 39 12.33 9.13 14.45
CA ILE A 39 11.69 7.81 14.58
C ILE A 39 12.41 6.95 15.61
N ALA A 40 13.74 6.90 15.58
CA ALA A 40 14.52 6.14 16.57
C ALA A 40 14.27 6.64 18.00
N ALA A 41 14.25 7.96 18.19
CA ALA A 41 13.99 8.59 19.48
C ALA A 41 12.57 8.30 19.97
N ALA A 42 11.56 8.48 19.11
CA ALA A 42 10.16 8.22 19.45
C ALA A 42 9.89 6.73 19.73
N ALA A 43 10.56 5.82 19.02
CA ALA A 43 10.45 4.37 19.25
C ALA A 43 11.27 3.86 20.44
N GLY A 44 12.13 4.69 21.04
CA GLY A 44 13.04 4.27 22.12
C GLY A 44 14.08 3.25 21.67
N VAL A 45 14.48 3.26 20.39
CA VAL A 45 15.49 2.34 19.82
C VAL A 45 16.77 3.08 19.46
N GLY A 46 17.91 2.40 19.52
CA GLY A 46 19.17 2.98 19.05
C GLY A 46 19.15 3.25 17.55
N LYS A 47 19.67 4.40 17.10
CA LYS A 47 19.78 4.75 15.67
C LYS A 47 20.44 3.62 14.85
N GLY A 48 21.56 3.07 15.33
CA GLY A 48 22.24 1.95 14.68
C GLY A 48 21.38 0.69 14.52
N THR A 49 20.46 0.43 15.47
CA THR A 49 19.48 -0.67 15.37
C THR A 49 18.47 -0.40 14.25
N LEU A 50 17.94 0.83 14.18
CA LEU A 50 16.99 1.23 13.14
C LEU A 50 17.63 1.16 11.74
N PHE A 51 18.82 1.74 11.56
CA PHE A 51 19.55 1.72 10.30
C PHE A 51 19.92 0.28 9.87
N ARG A 52 20.30 -0.61 10.79
CA ARG A 52 20.56 -2.02 10.47
C ARG A 52 19.30 -2.77 10.05
N ALA A 53 18.14 -2.43 10.60
CA ALA A 53 16.88 -3.10 10.32
C ALA A 53 16.25 -2.65 8.99
N PHE A 54 16.35 -1.35 8.65
CA PHE A 54 15.61 -0.77 7.53
C PHE A 54 16.49 -0.12 6.46
N GLY A 55 17.79 0.03 6.70
CA GLY A 55 18.69 0.74 5.80
C GLY A 55 18.49 2.25 5.92
N ASP A 56 17.49 2.78 5.22
CA ASP A 56 17.18 4.21 5.16
C ASP A 56 15.70 4.50 5.43
N ARG A 57 15.31 5.78 5.33
CA ARG A 57 13.92 6.23 5.52
C ARG A 57 12.98 5.57 4.51
N THR A 58 13.39 5.43 3.25
CA THR A 58 12.59 4.79 2.19
C THR A 58 12.39 3.30 2.47
N GLY A 59 13.42 2.61 2.96
CA GLY A 59 13.35 1.22 3.39
C GLY A 59 12.43 1.02 4.59
N LEU A 60 12.42 1.96 5.54
CA LEU A 60 11.47 1.96 6.66
C LEU A 60 10.03 2.15 6.17
N ILE A 61 9.78 3.16 5.33
CA ILE A 61 8.45 3.43 4.76
C ILE A 61 7.96 2.23 3.96
N ARG A 62 8.83 1.60 3.15
CA ARG A 62 8.50 0.38 2.40
C ARG A 62 8.11 -0.76 3.31
N ALA A 63 8.87 -0.99 4.38
CA ALA A 63 8.59 -2.06 5.34
C ALA A 63 7.28 -1.82 6.11
N LEU A 64 7.00 -0.56 6.48
CA LEU A 64 5.76 -0.15 7.11
C LEU A 64 4.57 -0.33 6.17
N TYR A 65 4.65 0.19 4.95
CA TYR A 65 3.62 0.03 3.92
C TYR A 65 3.31 -1.43 3.63
N ALA A 66 4.34 -2.28 3.47
CA ALA A 66 4.15 -3.72 3.27
C ALA A 66 3.43 -4.37 4.45
N ALA A 67 3.79 -4.01 5.69
CA ALA A 67 3.10 -4.52 6.88
C ALA A 67 1.64 -4.06 6.96
N ARG A 68 1.33 -2.85 6.48
CA ARG A 68 -0.03 -2.31 6.41
C ARG A 68 -0.86 -2.96 5.31
N LEU A 69 -0.22 -3.34 4.20
CA LEU A 69 -0.89 -3.99 3.06
C LEU A 69 -1.15 -5.48 3.31
N GLU A 70 -0.38 -6.11 4.21
CA GLU A 70 -0.48 -7.54 4.53
C GLU A 70 -1.92 -8.06 4.75
N PRO A 71 -2.81 -7.37 5.49
CA PRO A 71 -4.19 -7.82 5.65
C PRO A 71 -4.97 -7.85 4.33
N LEU A 72 -4.72 -6.91 3.41
CA LEU A 72 -5.34 -6.91 2.08
C LEU A 72 -4.80 -8.06 1.23
N ASN A 73 -3.47 -8.29 1.23
CA ASN A 73 -2.86 -9.43 0.56
C ASN A 73 -3.47 -10.75 1.07
N SER A 74 -3.54 -10.92 2.40
CA SER A 74 -4.14 -12.09 3.03
C SER A 74 -5.61 -12.29 2.62
N ALA A 75 -6.40 -11.22 2.59
CA ALA A 75 -7.81 -11.27 2.18
C ALA A 75 -7.99 -11.70 0.72
N VAL A 76 -7.07 -11.31 -0.15
CA VAL A 76 -7.09 -11.69 -1.57
C VAL A 76 -6.64 -13.13 -1.77
N GLU A 77 -5.55 -13.53 -1.12
CA GLU A 77 -4.94 -14.85 -1.30
C GLU A 77 -5.81 -15.96 -0.72
N THR A 78 -6.36 -15.75 0.48
CA THR A 78 -6.99 -16.82 1.27
C THR A 78 -8.27 -16.40 2.00
N GLY A 79 -8.71 -15.14 1.85
CA GLY A 79 -9.88 -14.63 2.54
C GLY A 79 -11.20 -15.15 1.97
N ASP A 80 -12.28 -14.65 2.55
CA ASP A 80 -13.65 -14.87 2.08
C ASP A 80 -14.02 -13.91 0.93
N PRO A 81 -15.09 -14.19 0.17
CA PRO A 81 -15.67 -13.22 -0.75
C PRO A 81 -15.97 -11.86 -0.07
N PRO A 82 -15.83 -10.73 -0.79
CA PRO A 82 -15.62 -10.63 -2.23
C PRO A 82 -14.16 -10.53 -2.69
N LEU A 83 -13.18 -10.55 -1.78
CA LEU A 83 -11.75 -10.46 -2.15
C LEU A 83 -11.12 -11.83 -2.41
N GLY A 84 -11.60 -12.84 -1.68
CA GLY A 84 -11.04 -14.18 -1.68
C GLY A 84 -11.28 -14.99 -2.96
N PRO A 85 -10.60 -16.14 -3.08
CA PRO A 85 -10.82 -17.11 -4.14
C PRO A 85 -12.29 -17.56 -4.24
N GLY A 86 -12.75 -17.88 -5.46
CA GLY A 86 -14.12 -18.33 -5.71
C GLY A 86 -15.15 -17.20 -5.89
N THR A 87 -14.77 -15.93 -5.63
CA THR A 87 -15.60 -14.77 -5.96
C THR A 87 -15.73 -14.62 -7.49
N PRO A 88 -16.92 -14.32 -8.04
CA PRO A 88 -17.09 -14.04 -9.47
C PRO A 88 -16.09 -12.99 -9.99
N PRO A 89 -15.50 -13.15 -11.18
CA PRO A 89 -14.36 -12.32 -11.59
C PRO A 89 -14.63 -10.82 -11.59
N ARG A 90 -15.79 -10.38 -12.10
CA ARG A 90 -16.18 -8.95 -12.09
C ARG A 90 -16.26 -8.40 -10.66
N GLU A 91 -16.93 -9.12 -9.78
CA GLU A 91 -17.10 -8.73 -8.38
C GLU A 91 -15.74 -8.68 -7.66
N ARG A 92 -14.87 -9.64 -7.92
CA ARG A 92 -13.53 -9.70 -7.32
C ARG A 92 -12.64 -8.54 -7.78
N ILE A 93 -12.68 -8.17 -9.06
CA ILE A 93 -11.94 -7.01 -9.57
C ILE A 93 -12.46 -5.72 -8.92
N SER A 94 -13.77 -5.51 -8.87
CA SER A 94 -14.34 -4.30 -8.25
C SER A 94 -14.01 -4.22 -6.76
N ALA A 95 -14.12 -5.32 -6.02
CA ALA A 95 -13.76 -5.40 -4.61
C ALA A 95 -12.27 -5.10 -4.37
N LEU A 96 -11.40 -5.65 -5.22
CA LEU A 96 -9.97 -5.39 -5.13
C LEU A 96 -9.65 -3.90 -5.34
N LEU A 97 -10.21 -3.28 -6.38
CA LEU A 97 -9.98 -1.86 -6.67
C LEU A 97 -10.48 -0.96 -5.53
N ASP A 98 -11.67 -1.24 -4.98
CA ASP A 98 -12.21 -0.50 -3.83
C ASP A 98 -11.32 -0.64 -2.59
N ALA A 99 -10.84 -1.85 -2.30
CA ALA A 99 -9.95 -2.10 -1.18
C ALA A 99 -8.59 -1.41 -1.34
N MET A 100 -8.02 -1.41 -2.56
CA MET A 100 -6.79 -0.69 -2.87
C MET A 100 -6.96 0.83 -2.71
N LEU A 101 -8.09 1.38 -3.20
CA LEU A 101 -8.42 2.80 -3.03
C LEU A 101 -8.54 3.16 -1.55
N CYS A 102 -9.30 2.40 -0.77
CA CYS A 102 -9.47 2.64 0.66
C CYS A 102 -8.14 2.55 1.41
N PHE A 103 -7.33 1.53 1.10
CA PHE A 103 -6.00 1.39 1.66
C PHE A 103 -5.11 2.60 1.38
N LYS A 104 -5.11 3.13 0.15
CA LYS A 104 -4.33 4.33 -0.21
C LYS A 104 -4.86 5.60 0.45
N LEU A 105 -6.17 5.73 0.62
CA LEU A 105 -6.76 6.83 1.38
C LEU A 105 -6.35 6.77 2.86
N ASP A 106 -6.35 5.59 3.47
CA ASP A 106 -5.97 5.40 4.87
C ASP A 106 -4.45 5.54 5.11
N ASN A 107 -3.64 5.33 4.08
CA ASN A 107 -2.16 5.33 4.17
C ASN A 107 -1.52 6.34 3.19
N ARG A 108 -2.20 7.46 2.92
CA ARG A 108 -1.88 8.39 1.83
C ARG A 108 -0.41 8.84 1.84
N HIS A 109 0.11 9.23 3.00
CA HIS A 109 1.50 9.67 3.16
C HIS A 109 2.52 8.58 2.80
N LEU A 110 2.27 7.31 3.19
CA LEU A 110 3.14 6.19 2.84
C LEU A 110 3.06 5.87 1.35
N ALA A 111 1.84 5.86 0.80
CA ALA A 111 1.59 5.54 -0.59
C ALA A 111 2.26 6.56 -1.53
N LEU A 112 2.12 7.84 -1.22
CA LEU A 112 2.76 8.93 -1.97
C LEU A 112 4.28 8.91 -1.87
N ALA A 113 4.82 8.72 -0.66
CA ALA A 113 6.27 8.66 -0.47
C ALA A 113 6.92 7.52 -1.28
N LEU A 114 6.21 6.40 -1.47
CA LEU A 114 6.70 5.28 -2.29
C LEU A 114 6.50 5.49 -3.79
N GLU A 115 5.39 6.11 -4.20
CA GLU A 115 5.13 6.38 -5.62
C GLU A 115 5.97 7.54 -6.17
N GLN A 116 6.21 8.59 -5.38
CA GLN A 116 7.05 9.75 -5.76
C GLN A 116 8.55 9.48 -5.54
N GLY A 117 8.91 8.70 -4.51
CA GLY A 117 10.30 8.40 -4.16
C GLY A 117 10.95 7.28 -4.97
N SER A 118 10.17 6.56 -5.79
CA SER A 118 10.74 5.59 -6.72
C SER A 118 11.30 6.31 -7.94
N ALA A 119 12.62 6.52 -7.96
CA ALA A 119 13.36 6.91 -9.18
C ALA A 119 13.10 5.95 -10.36
N ASN A 120 12.54 4.76 -10.08
CA ASN A 120 12.10 3.76 -11.04
C ASN A 120 10.66 3.33 -10.70
N SER A 121 9.68 4.00 -11.32
CA SER A 121 8.36 3.51 -11.70
C SER A 121 7.48 2.77 -10.66
N PRO A 122 6.18 3.12 -10.51
CA PRO A 122 5.24 2.34 -9.68
C PRO A 122 5.17 0.85 -10.09
N TYR A 123 5.58 0.53 -11.32
CA TYR A 123 5.61 -0.81 -11.89
C TYR A 123 6.76 -1.70 -11.39
N GLY A 124 7.69 -1.16 -10.60
CA GLY A 124 8.83 -1.91 -10.03
C GLY A 124 8.60 -2.41 -8.60
N THR A 125 7.39 -2.28 -8.06
CA THR A 125 7.04 -2.79 -6.72
C THR A 125 6.50 -4.21 -6.83
N ALA A 126 6.94 -5.12 -5.94
CA ALA A 126 6.53 -6.53 -5.98
C ALA A 126 5.01 -6.71 -6.05
N ASN A 127 4.28 -5.89 -5.30
CA ASN A 127 2.81 -5.97 -5.25
C ASN A 127 2.15 -5.58 -6.59
N TYR A 128 2.73 -4.67 -7.38
CA TYR A 128 2.11 -4.23 -8.63
C TYR A 128 1.99 -5.38 -9.63
N GLU A 129 3.05 -6.18 -9.77
CA GLU A 129 3.09 -7.30 -10.70
C GLU A 129 2.07 -8.39 -10.29
N ASP A 130 2.00 -8.72 -9.00
CA ASP A 130 1.03 -9.68 -8.46
C ASP A 130 -0.42 -9.22 -8.69
N TRP A 131 -0.72 -7.95 -8.40
CA TRP A 131 -2.05 -7.38 -8.65
C TRP A 131 -2.41 -7.35 -10.13
N HIS A 132 -1.45 -7.01 -10.98
CA HIS A 132 -1.64 -7.00 -12.41
C HIS A 132 -1.96 -8.41 -12.95
N LEU A 133 -1.17 -9.40 -12.55
CA LEU A 133 -1.38 -10.80 -12.96
C LEU A 133 -2.75 -11.31 -12.52
N LEU A 134 -3.16 -11.02 -11.29
CA LEU A 134 -4.48 -11.38 -10.78
C LEU A 134 -5.61 -10.75 -11.60
N ILE A 135 -5.60 -9.43 -11.80
CA ILE A 135 -6.65 -8.75 -12.57
C ILE A 135 -6.66 -9.25 -14.02
N ARG A 136 -5.48 -9.44 -14.62
CA ARG A 136 -5.34 -9.99 -15.96
C ARG A 136 -5.97 -11.37 -16.06
N GLU A 137 -5.73 -12.26 -15.09
CA GLU A 137 -6.32 -13.60 -15.05
C GLU A 137 -7.85 -13.53 -14.94
N LEU A 138 -8.36 -12.70 -14.03
CA LEU A 138 -9.80 -12.51 -13.81
C LEU A 138 -10.52 -11.94 -15.04
N LEU A 139 -9.83 -11.16 -15.88
CA LEU A 139 -10.39 -10.65 -17.13
C LEU A 139 -10.54 -11.72 -18.23
N GLY A 140 -9.91 -12.90 -18.11
CA GLY A 140 -10.03 -14.00 -19.06
C GLY A 140 -9.62 -13.62 -20.50
N ASP A 141 -10.35 -14.11 -21.51
CA ASP A 141 -10.02 -13.92 -22.93
C ASP A 141 -10.53 -12.60 -23.53
N ARG A 142 -10.81 -11.61 -22.69
CA ARG A 142 -11.31 -10.31 -23.16
C ARG A 142 -10.29 -9.61 -24.07
N PRO A 143 -10.75 -8.91 -25.11
CA PRO A 143 -9.88 -8.04 -25.89
C PRO A 143 -9.17 -7.04 -24.98
N ALA A 144 -7.87 -6.82 -25.22
CA ALA A 144 -7.05 -5.87 -24.48
C ALA A 144 -7.00 -6.09 -22.95
N ALA A 145 -7.30 -7.30 -22.45
CA ALA A 145 -7.31 -7.60 -21.01
C ALA A 145 -6.04 -7.18 -20.25
N ASP A 146 -4.88 -7.30 -20.91
CA ASP A 146 -3.59 -6.85 -20.37
C ASP A 146 -3.55 -5.33 -20.15
N PHE A 147 -3.87 -4.57 -21.19
CA PHE A 147 -3.96 -3.12 -21.08
C PHE A 147 -5.04 -2.67 -20.08
N THR A 148 -6.20 -3.35 -20.06
CA THR A 148 -7.28 -3.07 -19.12
C THR A 148 -6.82 -3.27 -17.67
N ALA A 149 -6.06 -4.32 -17.36
CA ALA A 149 -5.51 -4.53 -16.03
C ALA A 149 -4.59 -3.37 -15.60
N HIS A 150 -3.70 -2.91 -16.49
CA HIS A 150 -2.89 -1.70 -16.25
C HIS A 150 -3.74 -0.44 -16.03
N ALA A 151 -4.78 -0.23 -16.85
CA ALA A 151 -5.66 0.94 -16.76
C ALA A 151 -6.46 0.97 -15.44
N LEU A 152 -6.95 -0.20 -14.99
CA LEU A 152 -7.64 -0.34 -13.71
C LEU A 152 -6.69 -0.03 -12.53
N LEU A 153 -5.46 -0.53 -12.55
CA LEU A 153 -4.46 -0.21 -11.52
C LEU A 153 -4.06 1.27 -11.55
N ALA A 154 -3.99 1.87 -12.74
CA ALA A 154 -3.71 3.30 -12.90
C ALA A 154 -4.79 4.18 -12.26
N ALA A 155 -6.07 3.75 -12.28
CA ALA A 155 -7.20 4.46 -11.70
C ALA A 155 -7.15 4.55 -10.16
N VAL A 156 -6.30 3.75 -9.52
CA VAL A 156 -6.10 3.77 -8.06
C VAL A 156 -4.68 4.18 -7.68
N ARG A 157 -3.89 4.82 -8.54
CA ARG A 157 -2.56 5.33 -8.14
C ARG A 157 -2.68 6.36 -7.02
N ALA A 158 -1.73 6.37 -6.09
CA ALA A 158 -1.76 7.27 -4.94
C ALA A 158 -1.63 8.74 -5.34
N ASP A 159 -0.82 9.05 -6.35
CA ASP A 159 -0.70 10.42 -6.89
C ASP A 159 -2.01 10.94 -7.49
N LEU A 160 -2.73 10.10 -8.24
CA LEU A 160 -4.06 10.42 -8.74
C LEU A 160 -5.07 10.60 -7.59
N VAL A 161 -5.07 9.68 -6.61
CA VAL A 161 -5.96 9.76 -5.45
C VAL A 161 -5.69 11.02 -4.63
N GLU A 162 -4.44 11.40 -4.41
CA GLU A 162 -4.07 12.67 -3.78
C GLU A 162 -4.58 13.87 -4.59
N TYR A 163 -4.33 13.90 -5.90
CA TYR A 163 -4.83 14.98 -6.75
C TYR A 163 -6.36 15.12 -6.68
N LEU A 164 -7.09 14.02 -6.76
CA LEU A 164 -8.54 14.03 -6.72
C LEU A 164 -9.09 14.44 -5.34
N THR A 165 -8.40 14.08 -4.25
CA THR A 165 -8.82 14.47 -2.89
C THR A 165 -8.44 15.90 -2.55
N ASP A 166 -7.17 16.26 -2.67
CA ASP A 166 -6.64 17.54 -2.16
C ASP A 166 -6.82 18.70 -3.14
N VAL A 167 -6.74 18.43 -4.44
CA VAL A 167 -6.84 19.48 -5.47
C VAL A 167 -8.26 19.57 -6.02
N ARG A 168 -8.93 18.44 -6.23
CA ARG A 168 -10.30 18.40 -6.78
C ARG A 168 -11.38 18.34 -5.72
N GLY A 169 -11.04 18.07 -4.46
CA GLY A 169 -11.97 18.09 -3.34
C GLY A 169 -12.97 16.94 -3.32
N LEU A 170 -12.70 15.83 -4.02
CA LEU A 170 -13.58 14.67 -3.99
C LEU A 170 -13.49 13.99 -2.61
N SER A 171 -14.65 13.67 -2.05
CA SER A 171 -14.77 12.86 -0.85
C SER A 171 -14.42 11.39 -1.13
N ARG A 172 -14.13 10.64 -0.06
CA ARG A 172 -13.98 9.18 -0.12
C ARG A 172 -15.16 8.50 -0.80
N ALA A 173 -16.39 8.96 -0.53
CA ALA A 173 -17.60 8.36 -1.09
C ALA A 173 -17.68 8.58 -2.60
N GLU A 174 -17.44 9.81 -3.06
CA GLU A 174 -17.46 10.15 -4.48
C GLU A 174 -16.37 9.41 -5.27
N LEU A 175 -15.17 9.26 -4.69
CA LEU A 175 -14.09 8.49 -5.33
C LEU A 175 -14.45 7.02 -5.51
N ARG A 176 -15.02 6.39 -4.48
CA ARG A 176 -15.45 4.98 -4.55
C ARG A 176 -16.55 4.79 -5.57
N GLU A 177 -17.52 5.71 -5.61
CA GLU A 177 -18.61 5.69 -6.59
C GLU A 177 -18.07 5.83 -8.03
N GLN A 178 -17.19 6.81 -8.28
CA GLN A 178 -16.59 7.02 -9.60
C GLN A 178 -15.71 5.84 -10.04
N LEU A 179 -14.92 5.26 -9.13
CA LEU A 179 -14.11 4.08 -9.40
C LEU A 179 -14.97 2.87 -9.75
N SER A 180 -16.06 2.64 -9.01
CA SER A 180 -17.03 1.58 -9.30
C SER A 180 -17.64 1.75 -10.68
N ALA A 181 -18.13 2.96 -11.01
CA ALA A 181 -18.72 3.25 -12.30
C ALA A 181 -17.71 3.08 -13.45
N PHE A 182 -16.46 3.50 -13.26
CA PHE A 182 -15.38 3.26 -14.21
C PHE A 182 -15.12 1.77 -14.41
N ALA A 183 -14.95 1.00 -13.33
CA ALA A 183 -14.72 -0.43 -13.38
C ALA A 183 -15.87 -1.15 -14.11
N ASP A 184 -17.12 -0.81 -13.81
CA ASP A 184 -18.29 -1.40 -14.49
C ASP A 184 -18.32 -1.10 -15.99
N SER A 185 -17.80 0.05 -16.43
CA SER A 185 -17.77 0.42 -17.84
C SER A 185 -16.73 -0.32 -18.67
N VAL A 186 -15.66 -0.83 -18.03
CA VAL A 186 -14.52 -1.51 -18.71
C VAL A 186 -14.48 -3.01 -18.43
N LEU A 187 -15.25 -3.48 -17.45
CA LEU A 187 -15.51 -4.89 -17.18
C LEU A 187 -16.71 -5.37 -17.98
#